data_AF-A0A2H6FZE0-F1
#
_entry.id   AF-A0A2H6FZE0-F1
#
_cell.length_a   1.000
_cell.length_b   1.000
_cell.length_c   1.000
_cell.angle_alpha   90.00
_cell.angle_beta   90.00
_cell.angle_gamma   90.00
#
_symmetry.space_group_name_H-M   'P 1'
#
loop_
_entity.id
_entity.type
_entity.pdbx_description
1 polymer ?
#
loop_
_entity_poly.entity_id
_entity_poly.type
_entity_poly.pdbx_seq_one_letter_code
_entity_poly.pdbx_strand_id
1 'polypeptide(L)' 'MDPLVLNFLYAVIGGFITLGFMWLGCKLFNSTVNFNIGTELKSGNIAVGLMVMGMFIGIGIALGLVIGLGLN' A
#
# COMPACT_ATOMS: atom_id res chain seq x y z
N MET A 1 19.65 -18.47 -14.56
CA MET A 1 18.69 -17.35 -14.63
C MET A 1 19.53 -16.10 -14.75
N ASP A 2 19.32 -15.30 -15.80
CA ASP A 2 20.00 -14.01 -15.91
C ASP A 2 19.67 -13.16 -14.68
N PRO A 3 20.65 -12.44 -14.10
CA PRO A 3 20.45 -11.63 -12.89
C PRO A 3 19.32 -10.60 -13.07
N LEU A 4 19.09 -10.16 -14.31
CA LEU A 4 18.00 -9.28 -14.70
C LEU A 4 16.61 -9.92 -14.48
N VAL A 5 16.45 -11.22 -14.78
CA VAL A 5 15.19 -11.95 -14.59
C VAL A 5 14.93 -12.17 -13.10
N LEU A 6 15.97 -12.41 -12.31
CA LEU A 6 15.85 -12.64 -10.86
C LEU A 6 15.41 -11.37 -10.12
N ASN A 7 16.02 -10.23 -10.47
CA ASN A 7 15.66 -8.91 -9.92
C ASN A 7 14.25 -8.49 -10.32
N PHE A 8 13.86 -8.76 -11.57
CA PHE A 8 12.50 -8.49 -12.03
C PHE A 8 11.47 -9.34 -11.28
N LEU A 9 11.76 -10.64 -11.09
CA LEU A 9 10.91 -11.52 -10.31
C LEU A 9 10.79 -11.06 -8.85
N TYR A 10 11.90 -10.64 -8.24
CA TYR A 10 11.94 -10.13 -6.87
C TYR A 10 11.10 -8.86 -6.72
N ALA A 11 11.24 -7.91 -7.65
CA ALA A 11 10.44 -6.68 -7.65
C ALA A 11 8.94 -6.96 -7.82
N VAL A 12 8.56 -7.88 -8.71
CA VAL A 12 7.15 -8.26 -8.92
C VAL A 12 6.56 -8.95 -7.69
N ILE A 13 7.26 -9.93 -7.13
CA ILE A 13 6.82 -10.66 -5.93
C ILE A 13 6.75 -9.74 -4.72
N GLY A 14 7.81 -8.94 -4.51
CA GLY A 14 7.86 -7.96 -3.43
C GLY A 14 6.73 -6.93 -3.53
N GLY A 15 6.49 -6.39 -4.73
CA GLY A 15 5.37 -5.48 -4.97
C GLY A 15 4.00 -6.11 -4.67
N PHE A 16 3.81 -7.38 -5.08
CA PHE A 16 2.57 -8.12 -4.77
C PHE A 16 2.38 -8.32 -3.27
N ILE A 17 3.45 -8.66 -2.54
CA ILE A 17 3.41 -8.83 -1.08
C ILE A 17 3.07 -7.50 -0.40
N THR A 18 3.68 -6.39 -0.83
CA THR A 18 3.39 -5.06 -0.28
C THR A 18 1.94 -4.66 -0.51
N LEU A 19 1.39 -4.88 -1.71
CA LEU A 19 -0.03 -4.62 -1.99
C LEU A 19 -0.96 -5.53 -1.17
N GLY A 20 -0.59 -6.80 -0.97
CA GLY A 20 -1.33 -7.73 -0.12
C GLY A 20 -1.37 -7.29 1.35
N PHE A 21 -0.23 -6.88 1.90
CA PHE A 21 -0.13 -6.34 3.26
C PHE A 21 -0.94 -5.05 3.41
N MET A 22 -0.92 -4.20 2.39
CA MET A 22 -1.70 -2.97 2.36
C MET A 22 -3.21 -3.25 2.40
N TRP A 23 -3.69 -4.16 1.56
CA TRP A 23 -5.10 -4.54 1.55
C TRP A 23 -5.52 -5.12 2.91
N LEU A 24 -4.66 -5.93 3.51
CA LEU A 24 -4.87 -6.47 4.85
C LEU A 24 -4.93 -5.34 5.88
N GLY A 25 -4.01 -4.37 5.82
CA GLY A 25 -4.01 -3.18 6.68
C GLY A 25 -5.29 -2.35 6.54
N CYS A 26 -5.75 -2.12 5.31
CA CYS A 26 -7.03 -1.42 5.05
C CYS A 26 -8.22 -2.19 5.60
N LYS A 27 -8.25 -3.51 5.43
CA LYS A 27 -9.31 -4.39 5.94
C LYS A 27 -9.35 -4.42 7.46
N LEU A 28 -8.17 -4.47 8.09
CA LEU A 28 -8.02 -4.49 9.55
C LEU A 28 -8.42 -3.14 10.13
N PHE A 29 -7.99 -2.03 9.52
CA PHE A 29 -8.45 -0.69 9.88
C PHE A 29 -9.96 -0.57 9.72
N ASN A 30 -10.54 -0.92 8.57
CA ASN A 30 -11.98 -0.86 8.35
C ASN A 30 -12.79 -1.76 9.31
N SER A 31 -12.18 -2.83 9.85
CA SER A 31 -12.80 -3.65 10.89
C SER A 31 -12.65 -3.06 12.29
N THR A 32 -11.57 -2.33 12.57
CA THR A 32 -11.29 -1.71 13.87
C THR A 32 -12.05 -0.39 14.04
N VAL A 33 -12.14 0.43 13.00
CA VAL A 33 -12.94 1.64 13.02
C VAL A 33 -14.36 1.34 12.52
N ASN A 34 -15.33 1.39 13.44
CA ASN A 34 -16.76 1.12 13.20
C ASN A 34 -17.45 2.17 12.27
N PHE A 35 -16.68 2.96 11.52
CA PHE A 35 -17.18 3.96 10.59
C PHE A 35 -16.80 3.60 9.16
N ASN A 36 -17.71 3.85 8.23
CA ASN A 36 -17.50 3.52 6.82
C ASN A 36 -16.67 4.65 6.16
N ILE A 37 -15.41 4.35 5.84
CA ILE A 37 -14.44 5.32 5.28
C ILE A 37 -15.02 6.02 4.05
N GLY A 38 -15.73 5.29 3.18
CA GLY A 38 -16.31 5.85 1.96
C GLY A 38 -17.44 6.86 2.22
N THR A 39 -18.24 6.68 3.27
CA THR A 39 -19.30 7.63 3.62
C THR A 39 -18.75 8.87 4.29
N GLU A 40 -17.78 8.70 5.20
CA GLU A 40 -17.10 9.83 5.87
C GLU A 40 -16.31 10.70 4.88
N LEU A 41 -15.65 10.06 3.91
CA LEU A 41 -14.93 10.77 2.86
C LEU A 41 -15.90 11.55 1.95
N LYS A 42 -17.06 10.96 1.59
CA LYS A 42 -18.14 11.67 0.87
C LYS A 42 -18.76 12.80 1.67
N SER A 43 -18.85 12.65 2.99
CA SER A 43 -19.35 13.68 3.90
C SER A 43 -18.37 14.86 4.09
N GLY A 44 -17.20 14.81 3.46
CA GLY A 44 -16.19 15.86 3.57
C GLY A 44 -15.37 15.80 4.86
N ASN A 45 -15.31 14.64 5.53
CA ASN A 45 -14.54 14.49 6.75
C ASN A 45 -13.03 14.56 6.44
N ILE A 46 -12.41 15.69 6.78
CA ILE A 46 -10.99 15.97 6.54
C ILE A 46 -10.09 14.96 7.24
N ALA A 47 -10.48 14.46 8.41
CA ALA A 47 -9.68 13.46 9.15
C ALA A 47 -9.55 12.14 8.37
N VAL A 48 -10.64 11.69 7.75
CA VAL A 48 -10.63 10.50 6.90
C VAL A 48 -9.88 10.75 5.59
N GLY A 49 -10.00 11.95 5.01
CA GLY A 49 -9.21 12.36 3.85
C GLY A 49 -7.70 12.32 4.11
N LEU A 50 -7.25 12.85 5.25
CA LEU A 50 -5.85 12.83 5.67
C LEU A 50 -5.34 11.40 5.92
N MET A 51 -6.17 10.53 6.51
CA MET A 51 -5.83 9.12 6.71
C MET A 51 -5.60 8.40 5.37
N VAL A 52 -6.52 8.57 4.42
CA VAL A 52 -6.40 7.94 3.08
C VAL A 52 -5.18 8.49 2.33
N MET A 53 -4.92 9.80 2.40
CA MET A 53 -3.72 10.42 1.82
C MET A 53 -2.44 9.80 2.40
N GLY A 54 -2.34 9.69 3.73
CA GLY A 54 -1.18 9.09 4.39
C GLY A 54 -0.96 7.63 3.98
N MET A 55 -2.04 6.86 3.85
CA MET A 55 -2.01 5.49 3.34
C MET A 55 -1.39 5.43 1.93
N PHE A 56 -1.85 6.24 0.99
CA PHE A 56 -1.33 6.24 -0.38
C PHE A 56 0.16 6.65 -0.45
N ILE A 57 0.57 7.65 0.32
CA ILE A 57 1.97 8.08 0.39
C ILE A 57 2.84 6.96 0.95
N GLY A 58 2.41 6.31 2.04
CA GLY A 58 3.13 5.19 2.63
C GLY A 58 3.32 4.02 1.67
N ILE A 59 2.27 3.66 0.91
CA ILE A 59 2.35 2.64 -0.14
C ILE A 59 3.38 3.01 -1.19
N GLY A 60 3.31 4.24 -1.71
CA GLY A 60 4.19 4.71 -2.78
C GLY A 60 5.65 4.62 -2.37
N ILE A 61 5.97 5.03 -1.15
CA ILE A 61 7.32 4.93 -0.59
C ILE A 61 7.73 3.46 -0.42
N ALA A 62 6.90 2.63 0.18
CA ALA A 62 7.21 1.21 0.40
C ALA A 62 7.45 0.46 -0.92
N LEU A 63 6.59 0.66 -1.92
CA LEU A 63 6.74 0.07 -3.26
C LEU A 63 8.01 0.58 -3.96
N GLY A 64 8.26 1.89 -3.91
CA GLY A 64 9.48 2.47 -4.49
C GLY A 64 10.75 1.90 -3.87
N LEU A 65 10.73 1.63 -2.57
CA LEU A 65 11.86 1.07 -1.83
C LEU A 65 12.06 -0.42 -2.15
N VAL A 66 10.99 -1.22 -2.23
CA VAL A 66 11.08 -2.64 -2.62
C VAL A 66 11.59 -2.80 -4.06
N ILE A 67 11.11 -1.98 -4.99
CA ILE A 67 11.56 -2.01 -6.39
C ILE A 67 13.00 -1.51 -6.49
N GLY A 68 13.33 -0.41 -5.80
CA GLY A 68 14.67 0.19 -5.81
C GLY A 68 15.74 -0.71 -5.21
N LEU A 69 15.44 -1.43 -4.13
CA LEU A 69 16.36 -2.41 -3.53
C LEU A 69 16.45 -3.70 -4.35
N GLY A 70 15.38 -4.09 -5.06
CA GLY A 70 15.38 -5.29 -5.90
C GLY A 70 16.16 -5.14 -7.21
N LEU A 71 16.58 -3.93 -7.57
CA LEU A 71 17.33 -3.63 -8.81
C LEU A 71 18.84 -3.38 -8.59
N ASN A 72 19.34 -3.51 -7.35
CA ASN A 72 20.75 -3.33 -6.97
C ASN A 72 21.45 -4.67 -6.74
#